data_AF-A0A8J5H232-F1
#
_entry.id   AF-A0A8J5H232-F1
#
_cell.length_a   1.000
_cell.length_b   1.000
_cell.length_c   1.000
_cell.angle_alpha   90.00
_cell.angle_beta   90.00
_cell.angle_gamma   90.00
#
_symmetry.space_group_name_H-M   'P 1'
#
loop_
_entity.id
_entity.type
_entity.pdbx_description
1 polymer ?
#
loop_
_entity_poly.entity_id
_entity_poly.type
_entity_poly.pdbx_seq_one_letter_code
_entity_poly.pdbx_strand_id
1 'polypeptide(L)'
;MNLSSQPFPTSNTQVHLLYKSTLHRSGIPSNSWCARAAMKKMAVLLLLLVVAVATAEAIPFEEKDLASEESIWDLYERWRSHHTVARDLDEKRRRFNVFKENVRFIHEFNQRKEAPYKLRLNKFGDMTNHEFRAAYAGSKVAHHRALRGGREETGRSKARSFDYEERTPRLPSSVDWRKKGAVTPVKDQGQCGSCWAFSTVVAVEGINQIETNKLISLSEQQLIDCDTKDNEGCNGGLMDYAFEFIKKNGGLVTEDDYPYKADDGKCAISENLPVVTIDGYEDVPTNNENALMEAVANQPVSVAIEASGSAFQFYSEGVFTGRCGTDLDHGVAIVGYGTTLDGTKYWIVKNSWGEEWGEKGYIRMERGIRAKHGLCGIAMEASYPIKSSPNPTKKASSSKDEL
;
A
#
# COMPACT_ATOMS: atom_id res chain seq x y z
N MET A 1 -4.94 6.87 -83.38
CA MET A 1 -3.77 7.47 -84.06
C MET A 1 -2.65 7.55 -83.04
N ASN A 2 -1.53 6.87 -83.34
CA ASN A 2 -0.32 6.73 -82.53
C ASN A 2 0.49 8.03 -82.44
N LEU A 3 1.33 8.12 -81.40
CA LEU A 3 2.79 8.40 -81.36
C LEU A 3 3.12 9.11 -80.02
N SER A 4 3.78 8.49 -79.03
CA SER A 4 5.21 8.13 -78.90
C SER A 4 6.17 9.33 -78.75
N SER A 5 6.82 9.48 -77.58
CA SER A 5 8.29 9.33 -77.36
C SER A 5 8.86 10.17 -76.18
N GLN A 6 9.58 9.52 -75.27
CA GLN A 6 10.69 10.03 -74.39
C GLN A 6 12.04 9.94 -75.17
N PRO A 7 13.29 10.24 -74.66
CA PRO A 7 13.82 10.83 -73.38
C PRO A 7 15.00 11.90 -73.54
N PHE A 8 15.55 12.37 -72.39
CA PHE A 8 16.85 13.05 -71.99
C PHE A 8 18.04 13.25 -73.00
N PRO A 9 19.11 14.12 -72.80
CA PRO A 9 19.87 14.43 -71.55
C PRO A 9 20.71 15.78 -71.43
N THR A 10 21.54 15.88 -70.34
CA THR A 10 22.82 16.66 -70.09
C THR A 10 22.87 18.19 -69.92
N SER A 11 23.48 18.73 -68.84
CA SER A 11 24.93 19.08 -68.72
C SER A 11 25.26 20.06 -67.56
N ASN A 12 26.41 19.81 -66.91
CA ASN A 12 27.20 20.65 -65.99
C ASN A 12 27.43 22.11 -66.44
N THR A 13 27.50 23.08 -65.52
CA THR A 13 28.64 24.05 -65.42
C THR A 13 28.71 24.75 -64.05
N GLN A 14 29.91 24.76 -63.45
CA GLN A 14 30.33 25.60 -62.32
C GLN A 14 30.45 27.08 -62.71
N VAL A 15 30.17 28.00 -61.79
CA VAL A 15 30.82 29.33 -61.77
C VAL A 15 31.20 29.71 -60.34
N HIS A 16 32.51 29.86 -60.14
CA HIS A 16 33.17 30.47 -58.99
C HIS A 16 32.89 31.97 -58.92
N LEU A 17 32.63 32.51 -57.73
CA LEU A 17 32.90 33.93 -57.43
C LEU A 17 33.52 34.07 -56.03
N LEU A 18 34.78 34.49 -56.06
CA LEU A 18 35.63 34.86 -54.93
C LEU A 18 35.24 36.26 -54.44
N TYR A 19 35.11 36.44 -53.13
CA TYR A 19 35.41 37.72 -52.49
C TYR A 19 36.17 37.45 -51.18
N LYS A 20 37.42 37.93 -51.14
CA LYS A 20 38.26 38.01 -49.94
C LYS A 20 37.88 39.28 -49.17
N SER A 21 37.81 39.22 -47.83
CA SER A 21 38.40 40.26 -46.98
C SER A 21 38.46 39.86 -45.49
N THR A 22 39.69 39.88 -44.97
CA THR A 22 40.15 40.30 -43.62
C THR A 22 39.49 39.73 -42.36
N LEU A 23 40.26 38.88 -41.66
CA LEU A 23 40.11 38.62 -40.22
C LEU A 23 40.42 39.88 -39.41
N HIS A 24 39.49 40.28 -38.54
CA HIS A 24 39.78 41.06 -37.34
C HIS A 24 39.45 40.21 -36.12
N ARG A 25 40.44 40.10 -35.23
CA ARG A 25 40.46 39.25 -34.05
C ARG A 25 39.97 40.09 -32.87
N SER A 26 38.76 39.86 -32.39
CA SER A 26 38.30 40.33 -31.08
C SER A 26 38.03 39.13 -30.19
N GLY A 27 38.84 38.99 -29.15
CA GLY A 27 38.73 37.92 -28.16
C GLY A 27 37.59 38.16 -27.18
N ILE A 28 36.77 37.13 -26.97
CA ILE A 28 35.89 37.01 -25.80
C ILE A 28 36.51 35.91 -24.93
N PRO A 29 36.85 36.14 -23.65
CA PRO A 29 37.39 35.10 -22.80
C PRO A 29 36.29 34.12 -22.42
N SER A 30 36.54 32.83 -22.70
CA SER A 30 35.73 31.74 -22.20
C SER A 30 35.86 31.65 -20.68
N ASN A 31 34.87 32.13 -19.93
CA ASN A 31 34.75 31.88 -18.49
C ASN A 31 34.29 30.43 -18.24
N SER A 32 35.16 29.46 -18.54
CA SER A 32 34.94 28.03 -18.29
C SER A 32 35.21 27.61 -16.83
N TRP A 33 35.65 28.55 -15.98
CA TRP A 33 35.91 28.31 -14.57
C TRP A 33 34.69 28.57 -13.66
N CYS A 34 33.91 29.62 -13.90
CA CYS A 34 32.70 29.90 -13.10
C CYS A 34 31.60 28.85 -13.29
N ALA A 35 31.38 28.36 -14.52
CA ALA A 35 30.35 27.36 -14.82
C ALA A 35 30.69 25.98 -14.22
N ARG A 36 31.97 25.60 -14.18
CA ARG A 36 32.41 24.32 -13.57
C ARG A 36 32.37 24.37 -12.04
N ALA A 37 32.65 25.53 -11.43
CA ALA A 37 32.51 25.73 -10.00
C ALA A 37 31.04 25.77 -9.54
N ALA A 38 30.15 26.39 -10.33
CA ALA A 38 28.72 26.43 -10.05
C ALA A 38 28.05 25.05 -10.19
N MET A 39 28.39 24.27 -11.23
CA MET A 39 27.88 22.89 -11.38
C MET A 39 28.39 21.94 -10.29
N LYS A 40 29.64 22.09 -9.83
CA LYS A 40 30.14 21.30 -8.68
C LYS A 40 29.46 21.68 -7.37
N LYS A 41 29.14 22.96 -7.15
CA LYS A 41 28.39 23.40 -5.95
C LYS A 41 26.92 22.95 -5.99
N MET A 42 26.26 22.96 -7.15
CA MET A 42 24.91 22.39 -7.33
C MET A 42 24.90 20.86 -7.21
N ALA A 43 25.91 20.16 -7.73
CA ALA A 43 26.03 18.71 -7.57
C ALA A 43 26.31 18.32 -6.12
N VAL A 44 27.10 19.11 -5.37
CA VAL A 44 27.30 18.90 -3.91
C VAL A 44 26.05 19.26 -3.12
N LEU A 45 25.29 20.29 -3.51
CA LEU A 45 23.97 20.59 -2.92
C LEU A 45 22.92 19.51 -3.22
N LEU A 46 22.93 18.91 -4.41
CA LEU A 46 22.08 17.77 -4.77
C LEU A 46 22.55 16.47 -4.09
N LEU A 47 23.87 16.25 -3.94
CA LEU A 47 24.39 15.13 -3.14
C LEU A 47 24.15 15.31 -1.64
N LEU A 48 24.07 16.54 -1.13
CA LEU A 48 23.69 16.84 0.25
C LEU A 48 22.16 16.83 0.45
N LEU A 49 21.36 17.02 -0.60
CA LEU A 49 19.90 16.81 -0.59
C LEU A 49 19.50 15.33 -0.79
N VAL A 50 20.41 14.48 -1.28
CA VAL A 50 20.22 13.03 -1.38
C VAL A 50 20.67 12.31 -0.09
N VAL A 51 21.25 13.03 0.88
CA VAL A 51 21.49 12.49 2.22
C VAL A 51 20.34 12.93 3.13
N ALA A 52 19.58 11.94 3.59
CA ALA A 52 18.44 12.00 4.51
C ALA A 52 17.04 12.20 3.89
N VAL A 53 16.66 11.34 2.93
CA VAL A 53 15.47 10.53 3.24
C VAL A 53 15.97 9.49 4.22
N ALA A 54 16.01 9.83 5.51
CA ALA A 54 16.09 8.81 6.52
C ALA A 54 14.81 8.00 6.31
N THR A 55 14.94 6.82 5.71
CA THR A 55 13.95 5.78 5.98
C THR A 55 13.87 5.73 7.49
N ALA A 56 12.73 6.12 8.06
CA ALA A 56 12.52 6.13 9.50
C ALA A 56 12.58 4.68 9.98
N GLU A 57 13.81 4.21 10.19
CA GLU A 57 14.11 2.92 10.75
C GLU A 57 13.83 3.00 12.24
N ALA A 58 13.06 2.04 12.76
CA ALA A 58 12.76 1.93 14.18
C ALA A 58 14.03 2.06 15.04
N ILE A 59 13.89 2.66 16.22
CA ILE A 59 15.05 3.01 17.04
C ILE A 59 15.55 1.76 17.77
N PRO A 60 16.81 1.33 17.51
CA PRO A 60 17.41 0.28 18.30
C PRO A 60 17.60 0.78 19.74
N PHE A 61 17.36 -0.11 20.69
CA PHE A 61 17.66 0.12 22.09
C PHE A 61 18.33 -1.12 22.69
N GLU A 62 19.18 -0.90 23.69
CA GLU A 62 19.97 -1.92 24.36
C GLU A 62 19.60 -2.04 25.84
N GLU A 63 20.11 -3.06 26.54
CA GLU A 63 19.88 -3.24 27.98
C GLU A 63 20.30 -2.02 28.83
N LYS A 64 21.35 -1.30 28.41
CA LYS A 64 21.79 -0.06 29.07
C LYS A 64 20.73 1.05 29.03
N ASP A 65 19.92 1.09 27.97
CA ASP A 65 18.84 2.09 27.84
C ASP A 65 17.70 1.81 28.82
N LEU A 66 17.64 0.60 29.38
CA LEU A 66 16.66 0.17 30.37
C LEU A 66 17.19 0.14 31.81
N ALA A 67 18.46 0.50 32.02
CA ALA A 67 19.15 0.30 33.29
C ALA A 67 18.65 1.24 34.42
N SER A 68 18.07 2.39 34.07
CA SER A 68 17.56 3.38 35.03
C SER A 68 16.43 4.21 34.43
N GLU A 69 15.65 4.90 35.28
CA GLU A 69 14.62 5.85 34.83
C GLU A 69 15.20 6.95 33.94
N GLU A 70 16.38 7.47 34.28
CA GLU A 70 17.09 8.50 33.50
C GLU A 70 17.46 7.98 32.10
N SER A 71 18.00 6.77 32.02
CA SER A 71 18.35 6.13 30.73
C SER A 71 17.12 5.88 29.86
N ILE A 72 15.99 5.48 30.45
CA ILE A 72 14.75 5.28 29.67
C ILE A 72 14.18 6.62 29.23
N TRP A 73 14.33 7.67 30.03
CA TRP A 73 13.95 9.03 29.65
C TRP A 73 14.76 9.55 28.47
N ASP A 74 16.07 9.30 28.45
CA ASP A 74 16.93 9.62 27.31
C ASP A 74 16.52 8.85 26.05
N LEU A 75 16.20 7.55 26.19
CA LEU A 75 15.63 6.76 25.09
C LEU A 75 14.30 7.35 24.59
N TYR A 76 13.43 7.78 25.50
CA TYR A 76 12.16 8.40 25.14
C TYR A 76 12.36 9.72 24.39
N GLU A 77 13.32 10.55 24.78
CA GLU A 77 13.63 11.79 24.05
C GLU A 77 14.22 11.52 22.67
N ARG A 78 15.13 10.54 22.54
CA ARG A 78 15.60 10.08 21.23
C ARG A 78 14.43 9.61 20.37
N TRP A 79 13.51 8.85 20.95
CA TRP A 79 12.32 8.34 20.27
C TRP A 79 11.37 9.43 19.79
N ARG A 80 11.04 10.40 20.64
CA ARG A 80 10.20 11.53 20.26
C ARG A 80 10.84 12.37 19.17
N SER A 81 12.15 12.60 19.26
CA SER A 81 12.88 13.36 18.23
C SER A 81 12.86 12.65 16.88
N HIS A 82 13.02 11.33 16.87
CA HIS A 82 13.03 10.54 15.64
C HIS A 82 11.66 10.49 14.97
N HIS A 83 10.59 10.22 15.73
CA HIS A 83 9.22 10.16 15.21
C HIS A 83 8.50 11.52 15.20
N THR A 84 9.23 12.62 15.41
CA THR A 84 8.71 14.01 15.39
C THR A 84 7.52 14.26 16.33
N VAL A 85 7.51 13.63 17.50
CA VAL A 85 6.38 13.66 18.44
C VAL A 85 6.45 14.86 19.39
N ALA A 86 5.74 15.93 19.06
CA ALA A 86 5.63 17.15 19.86
C ALA A 86 4.57 17.01 20.98
N ARG A 87 4.92 17.40 22.21
CA ARG A 87 4.04 17.38 23.40
C ARG A 87 4.46 18.43 24.41
N ASP A 88 3.49 18.93 25.18
CA ASP A 88 3.76 19.73 26.37
C ASP A 88 4.38 18.88 27.50
N LEU A 89 4.89 19.54 28.54
CA LEU A 89 5.63 18.89 29.62
C LEU A 89 4.79 17.91 30.45
N ASP A 90 3.51 18.23 30.68
CA ASP A 90 2.62 17.41 31.49
C ASP A 90 2.20 16.16 30.72
N GLU A 91 1.83 16.32 29.45
CA GLU A 91 1.53 15.19 28.58
C GLU A 91 2.76 14.31 28.37
N LYS A 92 3.94 14.91 28.17
CA LYS A 92 5.21 14.19 28.03
C LYS A 92 5.47 13.28 29.23
N ARG A 93 5.27 13.76 30.46
CA ARG A 93 5.47 12.96 31.69
C ARG A 93 4.45 11.83 31.81
N ARG A 94 3.19 12.04 31.40
CA ARG A 94 2.18 10.97 31.37
C ARG A 94 2.53 9.88 30.34
N ARG A 95 2.87 10.31 29.12
CA ARG A 95 3.23 9.44 27.99
C ARG A 95 4.50 8.63 28.26
N PHE A 96 5.45 9.19 29.01
CA PHE A 96 6.65 8.48 29.43
C PHE A 96 6.34 7.20 30.22
N ASN A 97 5.30 7.18 31.04
CA ASN A 97 4.92 5.95 31.76
C ASN A 97 4.45 4.86 30.80
N VAL A 98 3.67 5.22 29.77
CA VAL A 98 3.24 4.28 28.73
C VAL A 98 4.43 3.77 27.93
N PHE A 99 5.33 4.68 27.54
CA PHE A 99 6.56 4.35 26.83
C PHE A 99 7.41 3.33 27.58
N LYS A 100 7.62 3.52 28.89
CA LYS A 100 8.36 2.57 29.74
C LYS A 100 7.78 1.16 29.69
N GLU A 101 6.46 1.04 29.86
CA GLU A 101 5.77 -0.25 29.84
C GLU A 101 5.92 -0.93 28.47
N ASN A 102 5.76 -0.18 27.38
CA ASN A 102 5.91 -0.70 26.03
C ASN A 102 7.35 -1.17 25.73
N VAL A 103 8.37 -0.38 26.08
CA VAL A 103 9.78 -0.76 25.84
C VAL A 103 10.15 -2.00 26.67
N ARG A 104 9.70 -2.09 27.92
CA ARG A 104 9.89 -3.29 28.75
C ARG A 104 9.22 -4.51 28.14
N PHE A 105 7.97 -4.39 27.69
CA PHE A 105 7.26 -5.48 27.01
C PHE A 105 8.01 -5.96 25.76
N ILE A 106 8.48 -5.04 24.91
CA ILE A 106 9.28 -5.37 23.72
C ILE A 106 10.57 -6.10 24.12
N HIS A 107 11.27 -5.58 25.12
CA HIS A 107 12.51 -6.17 25.60
C HIS A 107 12.30 -7.60 26.11
N GLU A 108 11.39 -7.79 27.06
CA GLU A 108 11.06 -9.10 27.63
C GLU A 108 10.60 -10.11 26.59
N PHE A 109 9.81 -9.66 25.60
CA PHE A 109 9.40 -10.50 24.49
C PHE A 109 10.61 -10.98 23.66
N ASN A 110 11.52 -10.06 23.34
CA ASN A 110 12.66 -10.34 22.47
C ASN A 110 13.74 -11.21 23.14
N GLN A 111 13.78 -11.29 24.47
CA GLN A 111 14.65 -12.16 25.25
C GLN A 111 14.27 -13.66 25.18
N ARG A 112 13.10 -13.98 24.60
CA ARG A 112 12.69 -15.38 24.38
C ARG A 112 13.58 -16.03 23.31
N LYS A 113 14.27 -17.11 23.68
CA LYS A 113 15.27 -17.80 22.84
C LYS A 113 14.75 -18.29 21.50
N GLU A 114 13.46 -18.60 21.38
CA GLU A 114 12.86 -19.26 20.21
C GLU A 114 11.58 -18.55 19.72
N ALA A 115 11.48 -17.22 19.90
CA ALA A 115 10.35 -16.48 19.34
C ALA A 115 10.45 -16.46 17.80
N PRO A 116 9.42 -16.92 17.04
CA PRO A 116 9.45 -16.98 15.57
C PRO A 116 9.31 -15.59 14.91
N TYR A 117 9.12 -14.56 15.73
CA TYR A 117 9.08 -13.15 15.34
C TYR A 117 9.71 -12.27 16.41
N LYS A 118 10.01 -11.03 16.05
CA LYS A 118 10.54 -9.99 16.95
C LYS A 118 9.62 -8.78 16.99
N LEU A 119 9.72 -8.04 18.08
CA LEU A 119 9.06 -6.76 18.28
C LEU A 119 10.08 -5.61 18.18
N ARG A 120 9.64 -4.42 17.81
CA ARG A 120 10.47 -3.21 17.78
C ARG A 120 9.76 -1.99 18.33
N LEU A 121 10.53 -1.04 18.81
CA LEU A 121 10.03 0.27 19.22
C LEU A 121 9.76 1.12 17.97
N ASN A 122 8.51 1.14 17.53
CA ASN A 122 8.04 1.90 16.36
C ASN A 122 7.34 3.21 16.79
N LYS A 123 6.69 3.90 15.83
CA LYS A 123 5.95 5.17 16.07
C LYS A 123 4.82 5.10 17.09
N PHE A 124 4.41 3.91 17.53
CA PHE A 124 3.37 3.72 18.55
C PHE A 124 3.94 3.57 19.98
N GLY A 125 5.24 3.85 20.15
CA GLY A 125 6.01 3.57 21.37
C GLY A 125 5.39 4.08 22.66
N ASP A 126 4.60 5.15 22.65
CA ASP A 126 3.96 5.72 23.84
C ASP A 126 2.43 5.80 23.78
N MET A 127 1.84 5.02 22.87
CA MET A 127 0.42 4.76 22.85
C MET A 127 0.12 3.53 23.70
N THR A 128 -0.89 3.63 24.55
CA THR A 128 -1.44 2.45 25.21
C THR A 128 -2.08 1.56 24.14
N ASN A 129 -2.20 0.27 24.42
CA ASN A 129 -2.85 -0.64 23.49
C ASN A 129 -4.33 -0.28 23.24
N HIS A 130 -5.01 0.28 24.24
CA HIS A 130 -6.38 0.78 24.10
C HIS A 130 -6.46 1.97 23.13
N GLU A 131 -5.58 2.96 23.27
CA GLU A 131 -5.51 4.09 22.34
C GLU A 131 -5.14 3.64 20.92
N PHE A 132 -4.18 2.71 20.81
CA PHE A 132 -3.77 2.14 19.54
C PHE A 132 -4.95 1.42 18.84
N ARG A 133 -5.66 0.55 19.56
CA ARG A 133 -6.84 -0.15 19.04
C ARG A 133 -7.89 0.83 18.53
N ALA A 134 -8.22 1.84 19.34
CA ALA A 134 -9.25 2.82 19.00
C ALA A 134 -8.88 3.65 17.76
N ALA A 135 -7.61 4.02 17.60
CA ALA A 135 -7.17 4.92 16.54
C ALA A 135 -6.79 4.20 15.22
N TYR A 136 -6.22 2.99 15.28
CA TYR A 136 -5.59 2.33 14.13
C TYR A 136 -6.18 0.97 13.75
N ALA A 137 -6.86 0.29 14.68
CA ALA A 137 -7.55 -0.99 14.47
C ALA A 137 -9.06 -0.82 14.77
N GLY A 138 -9.63 0.29 14.31
CA GLY A 138 -10.95 0.78 14.72
C GLY A 138 -12.03 0.71 13.65
N SER A 139 -11.86 -0.05 12.57
CA SER A 139 -12.81 -0.06 11.44
C SER A 139 -14.07 -0.90 11.67
N LYS A 140 -14.25 -1.42 12.88
CA LYS A 140 -15.48 -2.10 13.34
C LYS A 140 -15.97 -3.19 12.38
N VAL A 141 -15.05 -3.92 11.73
CA VAL A 141 -15.41 -4.93 10.73
C VAL A 141 -16.39 -5.95 11.29
N ALA A 142 -16.16 -6.47 12.51
CA ALA A 142 -17.06 -7.39 13.18
C ALA A 142 -18.48 -6.82 13.38
N HIS A 143 -18.61 -5.53 13.69
CA HIS A 143 -19.89 -4.84 13.81
C HIS A 143 -20.63 -4.79 12.46
N HIS A 144 -19.96 -4.31 11.40
CA HIS A 144 -20.58 -4.25 10.08
C HIS A 144 -20.93 -5.65 9.54
N ARG A 145 -20.11 -6.67 9.82
CA ARG A 145 -20.43 -8.08 9.50
C ARG A 145 -21.69 -8.56 10.22
N ALA A 146 -21.83 -8.22 11.50
CA ALA A 146 -23.02 -8.59 12.28
C ALA A 146 -24.28 -7.90 11.75
N LEU A 147 -24.18 -6.62 11.34
CA LEU A 147 -25.30 -5.88 10.73
C LEU A 147 -25.69 -6.42 9.35
N ARG A 148 -24.70 -6.77 8.52
CA ARG A 148 -24.93 -7.41 7.20
C ARG A 148 -25.65 -8.74 7.34
N GLY A 149 -25.34 -9.48 8.41
CA GLY A 149 -25.73 -10.88 8.57
C GLY A 149 -24.75 -11.84 7.89
N GLY A 150 -25.14 -13.11 7.80
CA GLY A 150 -24.34 -14.13 7.10
C GLY A 150 -24.17 -13.75 5.63
N ARG A 151 -22.99 -14.06 5.06
CA ARG A 151 -22.83 -14.01 3.60
C ARG A 151 -23.82 -15.00 3.01
N GLU A 152 -24.66 -14.54 2.08
CA GLU A 152 -25.50 -15.47 1.33
C GLU A 152 -24.55 -16.44 0.63
N GLU A 153 -24.67 -17.73 0.91
CA GLU A 153 -24.20 -18.77 0.01
C GLU A 153 -25.05 -18.64 -1.26
N THR A 154 -24.80 -17.62 -2.07
CA THR A 154 -25.49 -17.48 -3.34
C THR A 154 -25.19 -18.78 -4.08
N GLY A 155 -26.25 -19.53 -4.42
CA GLY A 155 -26.17 -20.83 -5.08
C GLY A 155 -25.49 -20.82 -6.46
N ARG A 156 -24.77 -19.74 -6.79
CA ARG A 156 -23.83 -19.64 -7.90
C ARG A 156 -22.58 -20.51 -7.73
N SER A 157 -22.28 -20.95 -6.51
CA SER A 157 -21.18 -21.89 -6.20
C SER A 157 -21.30 -23.27 -6.84
N LYS A 158 -22.43 -23.59 -7.51
CA LYS A 158 -22.54 -24.80 -8.36
C LYS A 158 -22.43 -24.55 -9.88
N ALA A 159 -22.61 -23.31 -10.36
CA ALA A 159 -22.56 -23.01 -11.80
C ALA A 159 -21.23 -22.37 -12.23
N ARG A 160 -20.47 -21.84 -11.28
CA ARG A 160 -19.06 -21.47 -11.41
C ARG A 160 -18.38 -21.96 -10.14
N SER A 161 -18.05 -23.24 -10.08
CA SER A 161 -16.99 -23.68 -9.16
C SER A 161 -15.82 -22.75 -9.36
N PHE A 162 -15.36 -22.08 -8.30
CA PHE A 162 -14.05 -21.43 -8.18
C PHE A 162 -13.25 -21.49 -9.49
N ASP A 163 -13.34 -20.45 -10.34
CA ASP A 163 -12.73 -20.41 -11.69
C ASP A 163 -11.19 -20.57 -11.66
N TYR A 164 -10.62 -20.66 -10.46
CA TYR A 164 -9.21 -20.93 -10.20
C TYR A 164 -8.83 -22.42 -10.23
N GLU A 165 -9.77 -23.34 -10.00
CA GLU A 165 -9.48 -24.78 -10.11
C GLU A 165 -9.13 -25.18 -11.56
N GLU A 166 -9.76 -24.54 -12.56
CA GLU A 166 -9.43 -24.74 -13.98
C GLU A 166 -8.16 -23.99 -14.42
N ARG A 167 -7.87 -22.81 -13.83
CA ARG A 167 -6.70 -21.98 -14.20
C ARG A 167 -5.39 -22.44 -13.56
N THR A 168 -5.44 -23.07 -12.38
CA THR A 168 -4.23 -23.35 -11.59
C THR A 168 -4.26 -24.77 -11.01
N PRO A 169 -4.14 -25.82 -11.84
CA PRO A 169 -4.24 -27.22 -11.40
C PRO A 169 -3.14 -27.65 -10.40
N ARG A 170 -2.08 -26.83 -10.26
CA ARG A 170 -1.11 -26.90 -9.16
C ARG A 170 -0.79 -25.48 -8.70
N LEU A 171 -1.19 -25.15 -7.47
CA LEU A 171 -0.83 -23.87 -6.86
C LEU A 171 0.70 -23.77 -6.71
N PRO A 172 1.29 -22.59 -6.99
CA PRO A 172 2.68 -22.33 -6.69
C PRO A 172 2.99 -22.57 -5.20
N SER A 173 4.22 -22.97 -4.86
CA SER A 173 4.63 -23.12 -3.46
C SER A 173 4.76 -21.78 -2.73
N SER A 174 4.95 -20.69 -3.48
CA SER A 174 5.02 -19.32 -2.97
C SER A 174 4.56 -18.33 -4.03
N VAL A 175 3.88 -17.27 -3.59
CA VAL A 175 3.48 -16.13 -4.42
C VAL A 175 3.86 -14.84 -3.70
N ASP A 176 4.36 -13.87 -4.46
CA ASP A 176 4.65 -12.51 -3.96
C ASP A 176 4.31 -11.51 -5.06
N TRP A 177 3.12 -10.90 -4.96
CA TRP A 177 2.62 -9.95 -5.96
C TRP A 177 3.45 -8.68 -6.05
N ARG A 178 4.22 -8.34 -5.00
CA ARG A 178 5.16 -7.21 -5.02
C ARG A 178 6.23 -7.43 -6.09
N LYS A 179 6.75 -8.66 -6.18
CA LYS A 179 7.76 -9.04 -7.19
C LYS A 179 7.21 -9.07 -8.62
N LYS A 180 5.88 -9.18 -8.77
CA LYS A 180 5.18 -9.12 -10.05
C LYS A 180 4.74 -7.70 -10.43
N GLY A 181 5.05 -6.71 -9.60
CA GLY A 181 4.67 -5.31 -9.83
C GLY A 181 3.19 -5.01 -9.59
N ALA A 182 2.44 -5.91 -8.94
CA ALA A 182 1.00 -5.78 -8.72
C ALA A 182 0.64 -5.23 -7.32
N VAL A 183 1.57 -4.49 -6.69
CA VAL A 183 1.38 -3.92 -5.35
C VAL A 183 2.04 -2.54 -5.30
N THR A 184 1.27 -1.51 -4.97
CA THR A 184 1.73 -0.13 -4.75
C THR A 184 2.57 0.00 -3.47
N PRO A 185 3.29 1.12 -3.25
CA PRO A 185 3.94 1.40 -1.97
C PRO A 185 2.98 1.31 -0.77
N VAL A 186 3.52 1.10 0.43
CA VAL A 186 2.71 1.10 1.66
C VAL A 186 2.22 2.51 1.94
N LYS A 187 0.95 2.64 2.30
CA LYS A 187 0.31 3.90 2.71
C LYS A 187 0.09 3.92 4.23
N ASP A 188 -0.34 5.07 4.75
CA ASP A 188 -0.64 5.28 6.17
C ASP A 188 -2.05 5.84 6.33
N GLN A 189 -2.94 5.08 6.98
CA GLN A 189 -4.33 5.49 7.18
C GLN A 189 -4.45 6.59 8.26
N GLY A 190 -3.42 6.83 9.06
CA GLY A 190 -3.50 7.75 10.19
C GLY A 190 -4.55 7.30 11.22
N GLN A 191 -5.16 8.27 11.90
CA GLN A 191 -6.15 8.02 12.97
C GLN A 191 -7.59 8.00 12.44
N CYS A 192 -7.79 7.28 11.33
CA CYS A 192 -9.10 7.09 10.69
C CYS A 192 -9.37 5.59 10.54
N GLY A 193 -10.58 5.15 10.87
CA GLY A 193 -11.04 3.77 10.73
C GLY A 193 -11.34 3.40 9.28
N SER A 194 -10.44 3.70 8.35
CA SER A 194 -10.58 3.53 6.91
C SER A 194 -9.87 2.30 6.34
N CYS A 195 -9.37 1.37 7.16
CA CYS A 195 -8.59 0.23 6.64
C CYS A 195 -9.40 -0.71 5.72
N TRP A 196 -10.73 -0.67 5.79
CA TRP A 196 -11.63 -1.28 4.80
C TRP A 196 -11.40 -0.71 3.39
N ALA A 197 -11.23 0.61 3.26
CA ALA A 197 -10.94 1.27 1.99
C ALA A 197 -9.52 0.92 1.50
N PHE A 198 -8.51 0.97 2.37
CA PHE A 198 -7.13 0.58 2.03
C PHE A 198 -7.04 -0.87 1.57
N SER A 199 -7.68 -1.79 2.29
CA SER A 199 -7.72 -3.21 1.92
C SER A 199 -8.36 -3.41 0.54
N THR A 200 -9.48 -2.74 0.28
CA THR A 200 -10.19 -2.76 -1.01
C THR A 200 -9.30 -2.24 -2.14
N VAL A 201 -8.68 -1.08 -1.96
CA VAL A 201 -7.84 -0.44 -2.97
C VAL A 201 -6.66 -1.32 -3.34
N VAL A 202 -5.97 -1.95 -2.38
CA VAL A 202 -4.86 -2.87 -2.70
C VAL A 202 -5.30 -4.01 -3.62
N ALA A 203 -6.47 -4.59 -3.40
CA ALA A 203 -6.98 -5.66 -4.26
C ALA A 203 -7.36 -5.17 -5.66
N VAL A 204 -7.95 -3.98 -5.78
CA VAL A 204 -8.34 -3.37 -7.07
C VAL A 204 -7.11 -2.95 -7.87
N GLU A 205 -6.12 -2.32 -7.24
CA GLU A 205 -4.84 -1.98 -7.86
C GLU A 205 -4.12 -3.22 -8.38
N GLY A 206 -4.12 -4.29 -7.58
CA GLY A 206 -3.52 -5.57 -7.91
C GLY A 206 -4.14 -6.22 -9.14
N ILE A 207 -5.47 -6.42 -9.14
CA ILE A 207 -6.15 -7.03 -10.30
C ILE A 207 -6.04 -6.14 -11.54
N ASN A 208 -6.05 -4.81 -11.36
CA ASN A 208 -5.86 -3.90 -12.47
C ASN A 208 -4.48 -4.05 -13.11
N GLN A 209 -3.42 -4.19 -12.32
CA GLN A 209 -2.10 -4.46 -12.87
C GLN A 209 -2.09 -5.80 -13.61
N ILE A 210 -2.69 -6.84 -13.05
CA ILE A 210 -2.67 -8.20 -13.61
C ILE A 210 -3.36 -8.22 -14.98
N GLU A 211 -4.51 -7.56 -15.11
CA GLU A 211 -5.29 -7.56 -16.34
C GLU A 211 -4.79 -6.55 -17.39
N THR A 212 -4.19 -5.43 -16.97
CA THR A 212 -3.87 -4.32 -17.87
C THR A 212 -2.38 -4.02 -18.02
N ASN A 213 -1.53 -4.68 -17.22
CA ASN A 213 -0.09 -4.38 -17.05
C ASN A 213 0.20 -2.94 -16.58
N LYS A 214 -0.78 -2.25 -15.97
CA LYS A 214 -0.62 -0.90 -15.43
C LYS A 214 -0.91 -0.90 -13.95
N LEU A 215 0.11 -0.67 -13.13
CA LEU A 215 -0.08 -0.38 -11.71
C LEU A 215 -0.45 1.10 -11.58
N ILE A 216 -1.63 1.38 -11.02
CA ILE A 216 -2.17 2.74 -10.85
C ILE A 216 -2.51 2.89 -9.37
N SER A 217 -2.00 3.94 -8.70
CA SER A 217 -2.36 4.24 -7.32
C SER A 217 -3.74 4.86 -7.28
N LEU A 218 -4.68 4.23 -6.58
CA LEU A 218 -6.09 4.65 -6.50
C LEU A 218 -6.41 5.32 -5.16
N SER A 219 -7.48 6.12 -5.14
CA SER A 219 -7.89 6.90 -3.98
C SER A 219 -8.72 6.09 -2.98
N GLU A 220 -8.22 5.89 -1.78
CA GLU A 220 -9.04 5.45 -0.65
C GLU A 220 -10.01 6.55 -0.19
N GLN A 221 -9.62 7.82 -0.33
CA GLN A 221 -10.45 8.96 0.10
C GLN A 221 -11.77 9.03 -0.67
N GLN A 222 -11.78 8.67 -1.95
CA GLN A 222 -13.01 8.59 -2.72
C GLN A 222 -13.98 7.57 -2.12
N LEU A 223 -13.48 6.42 -1.64
CA LEU A 223 -14.33 5.43 -0.96
C LEU A 223 -14.87 6.00 0.36
N ILE A 224 -14.01 6.62 1.16
CA ILE A 224 -14.39 7.21 2.46
C ILE A 224 -15.48 8.26 2.30
N ASP A 225 -15.34 9.14 1.32
CA ASP A 225 -16.25 10.27 1.14
C ASP A 225 -17.55 9.88 0.42
N CYS A 226 -17.52 8.88 -0.48
CA CYS A 226 -18.61 8.59 -1.41
C CYS A 226 -19.35 7.27 -1.15
N ASP A 227 -18.70 6.25 -0.60
CA ASP A 227 -19.34 4.99 -0.24
C ASP A 227 -20.01 5.09 1.14
N THR A 228 -21.10 5.85 1.20
CA THR A 228 -21.76 6.22 2.47
C THR A 228 -23.08 5.47 2.72
N LYS A 229 -23.42 4.52 1.84
CA LYS A 229 -24.68 3.78 1.95
C LYS A 229 -24.63 2.76 3.08
N ASP A 230 -23.60 1.91 3.05
CA ASP A 230 -23.43 0.77 3.96
C ASP A 230 -22.10 0.83 4.74
N ASN A 231 -21.14 1.63 4.24
CA ASN A 231 -19.90 2.00 4.92
C ASN A 231 -20.03 3.38 5.58
N GLU A 232 -19.22 3.62 6.62
CA GLU A 232 -19.32 4.80 7.49
C GLU A 232 -18.01 5.61 7.53
N GLY A 233 -17.30 5.68 6.40
CA GLY A 233 -16.08 6.50 6.30
C GLY A 233 -15.01 6.10 7.34
N CYS A 234 -14.55 7.06 8.13
CA CYS A 234 -13.61 6.84 9.23
C CYS A 234 -14.20 6.06 10.42
N ASN A 235 -15.52 5.83 10.48
CA ASN A 235 -16.16 5.04 11.52
C ASN A 235 -16.21 3.54 11.26
N GLY A 236 -15.75 3.09 10.08
CA GLY A 236 -15.64 1.68 9.75
C GLY A 236 -16.37 1.28 8.47
N GLY A 237 -16.20 0.02 8.11
CA GLY A 237 -16.78 -0.53 6.90
C GLY A 237 -16.33 -1.94 6.55
N LEU A 238 -16.83 -2.43 5.41
CA LEU A 238 -16.50 -3.71 4.78
C LEU A 238 -16.03 -3.49 3.34
N MET A 239 -15.08 -4.34 2.95
CA MET A 239 -14.50 -4.34 1.59
C MET A 239 -15.53 -4.73 0.53
N ASP A 240 -16.49 -5.61 0.85
CA ASP A 240 -17.53 -6.08 -0.09
C ASP A 240 -18.43 -4.93 -0.55
N TYR A 241 -18.82 -4.04 0.38
CA TYR A 241 -19.60 -2.84 0.08
C TYR A 241 -18.80 -1.89 -0.80
N ALA A 242 -17.50 -1.73 -0.51
CA ALA A 242 -16.62 -0.90 -1.30
C ALA A 242 -16.45 -1.43 -2.73
N PHE A 243 -16.29 -2.75 -2.93
CA PHE A 243 -16.26 -3.33 -4.27
C PHE A 243 -17.59 -3.09 -5.02
N GLU A 244 -18.73 -3.29 -4.37
CA GLU A 244 -20.03 -3.03 -4.96
C GLU A 244 -20.21 -1.54 -5.33
N PHE A 245 -19.71 -0.63 -4.50
CA PHE A 245 -19.64 0.80 -4.80
C PHE A 245 -18.79 1.06 -6.05
N ILE A 246 -17.56 0.56 -6.11
CA ILE A 246 -16.64 0.79 -7.25
C ILE A 246 -17.29 0.35 -8.56
N LYS A 247 -17.94 -0.82 -8.57
CA LYS A 247 -18.68 -1.32 -9.73
C LYS A 247 -19.80 -0.37 -10.16
N LYS A 248 -20.63 0.09 -9.21
CA LYS A 248 -21.77 1.00 -9.49
C LYS A 248 -21.33 2.40 -9.89
N ASN A 249 -20.25 2.88 -9.28
CA ASN A 249 -19.68 4.20 -9.52
C ASN A 249 -18.97 4.31 -10.88
N GLY A 250 -18.73 3.16 -11.55
CA GLY A 250 -17.96 3.13 -12.78
C GLY A 250 -16.46 3.27 -12.56
N GLY A 251 -15.98 2.90 -11.37
CA GLY A 251 -14.55 2.83 -11.03
C GLY A 251 -14.11 3.80 -9.93
N LEU A 252 -12.78 3.86 -9.75
CA LEU A 252 -12.10 4.82 -8.87
C LEU A 252 -11.19 5.77 -9.66
N VAL A 253 -10.96 6.95 -9.10
CA VAL A 253 -9.95 7.91 -9.54
C VAL A 253 -8.58 7.59 -8.90
N THR A 254 -7.53 8.26 -9.36
CA THR A 254 -6.18 8.10 -8.80
C THR A 254 -6.06 8.74 -7.42
N GLU A 255 -5.07 8.29 -6.63
CA GLU A 255 -4.67 8.97 -5.39
C GLU A 255 -4.34 10.45 -5.63
N ASP A 256 -3.64 10.77 -6.72
CA ASP A 256 -3.25 12.16 -7.04
C ASP A 256 -4.46 13.06 -7.33
N ASP A 257 -5.50 12.52 -7.97
CA ASP A 257 -6.71 13.26 -8.33
C ASP A 257 -7.66 13.43 -7.11
N TYR A 258 -7.57 12.55 -6.13
CA TYR A 258 -8.35 12.63 -4.88
C TYR A 258 -7.50 12.17 -3.67
N PRO A 259 -6.62 13.05 -3.15
CA PRO A 259 -5.65 12.66 -2.13
C PRO A 259 -6.25 12.30 -0.78
N TYR A 260 -5.60 11.38 -0.09
CA TYR A 260 -5.95 10.96 1.26
C TYR A 260 -5.78 12.08 2.31
N LYS A 261 -6.79 12.21 3.19
CA LYS A 261 -6.87 13.24 4.23
C LYS A 261 -6.99 12.69 5.65
N ALA A 262 -7.21 11.38 5.79
CA ALA A 262 -7.45 10.72 7.07
C ALA A 262 -8.63 11.30 7.87
N ASP A 263 -9.66 11.78 7.18
CA ASP A 263 -10.87 12.35 7.77
C ASP A 263 -12.06 12.19 6.81
N ASP A 264 -13.28 12.26 7.34
CA ASP A 264 -14.50 12.22 6.53
C ASP A 264 -14.67 13.52 5.74
N GLY A 265 -14.76 13.41 4.43
CA GLY A 265 -15.04 14.51 3.51
C GLY A 265 -16.46 14.46 2.95
N LYS A 266 -16.80 15.52 2.22
CA LYS A 266 -17.98 15.46 1.33
C LYS A 266 -17.57 14.76 0.05
N CYS A 267 -18.38 13.82 -0.43
CA CYS A 267 -18.19 13.22 -1.75
C CYS A 267 -18.12 14.31 -2.82
N ALA A 268 -16.91 14.63 -3.26
CA ALA A 268 -16.70 15.48 -4.41
C ALA A 268 -16.93 14.61 -5.65
N ILE A 269 -17.88 15.00 -6.50
CA ILE A 269 -17.89 14.50 -7.87
C ILE A 269 -16.63 15.05 -8.51
N SER A 270 -15.57 14.24 -8.50
CA SER A 270 -14.30 14.56 -9.13
C SER A 270 -14.58 14.99 -10.57
N GLU A 271 -14.05 16.14 -10.98
CA GLU A 271 -14.04 16.53 -12.41
C GLU A 271 -13.29 15.49 -13.26
N ASN A 272 -12.41 14.71 -12.62
CA ASN A 272 -11.71 13.59 -13.24
C ASN A 272 -12.59 12.35 -13.29
N LEU A 273 -12.62 11.73 -14.47
CA LEU A 273 -13.32 10.47 -14.71
C LEU A 273 -12.58 9.30 -14.03
N PRO A 274 -13.31 8.27 -13.55
CA PRO A 274 -12.71 7.04 -13.06
C PRO A 274 -11.70 6.43 -14.05
N VAL A 275 -10.58 5.95 -13.53
CA VAL A 275 -9.47 5.39 -14.32
C VAL A 275 -9.35 3.88 -14.22
N VAL A 276 -9.92 3.27 -13.19
CA VAL A 276 -9.92 1.81 -12.98
C VAL A 276 -11.32 1.33 -12.59
N THR A 277 -11.84 0.38 -13.36
CA THR A 277 -13.14 -0.28 -13.14
C THR A 277 -12.96 -1.75 -12.74
N ILE A 278 -13.97 -2.29 -12.07
CA ILE A 278 -14.12 -3.72 -11.80
C ILE A 278 -15.50 -4.19 -12.30
N ASP A 279 -15.60 -5.45 -12.67
CA ASP A 279 -16.83 -6.05 -13.22
C ASP A 279 -17.72 -6.66 -12.12
N GLY A 280 -17.13 -6.94 -10.96
CA GLY A 280 -17.78 -7.56 -9.80
C GLY A 280 -16.79 -7.81 -8.67
N TYR A 281 -17.22 -8.60 -7.70
CA TYR A 281 -16.38 -9.17 -6.65
C TYR A 281 -16.93 -10.53 -6.26
N GLU A 282 -16.13 -11.29 -5.53
CA GLU A 282 -16.49 -12.60 -5.01
C GLU A 282 -15.93 -12.79 -3.60
N ASP A 283 -16.69 -13.52 -2.79
CA ASP A 283 -16.31 -13.91 -1.45
C ASP A 283 -15.55 -15.25 -1.47
N VAL A 284 -14.44 -15.30 -0.74
CA VAL A 284 -13.79 -16.57 -0.46
C VAL A 284 -14.61 -17.33 0.59
N PRO A 285 -14.82 -18.65 0.44
CA PRO A 285 -15.49 -19.49 1.43
C PRO A 285 -14.92 -19.26 2.83
N THR A 286 -15.81 -18.87 3.73
CA THR A 286 -15.47 -18.53 5.11
C THR A 286 -14.79 -19.70 5.81
N ASN A 287 -13.74 -19.42 6.57
CA ASN A 287 -12.96 -20.38 7.33
C ASN A 287 -12.28 -21.46 6.48
N ASN A 288 -11.77 -21.08 5.30
CA ASN A 288 -11.09 -21.99 4.39
C ASN A 288 -9.78 -21.37 3.85
N GLU A 289 -8.67 -21.62 4.55
CA GLU A 289 -7.33 -21.15 4.13
C GLU A 289 -6.87 -21.75 2.79
N ASN A 290 -7.41 -22.89 2.35
CA ASN A 290 -7.07 -23.47 1.04
C ASN A 290 -7.71 -22.66 -0.08
N ALA A 291 -9.02 -22.38 0.02
CA ALA A 291 -9.72 -21.53 -0.94
C ALA A 291 -9.13 -20.09 -0.96
N LEU A 292 -8.72 -19.60 0.21
CA LEU A 292 -8.00 -18.33 0.30
C LEU A 292 -6.65 -18.38 -0.42
N MET A 293 -5.90 -19.48 -0.28
CA MET A 293 -4.61 -19.66 -0.97
C MET A 293 -4.79 -19.73 -2.49
N GLU A 294 -5.86 -20.37 -2.97
CA GLU A 294 -6.23 -20.42 -4.39
C GLU A 294 -6.51 -19.02 -4.94
N ALA A 295 -7.31 -18.21 -4.24
CA ALA A 295 -7.57 -16.82 -4.63
C ALA A 295 -6.27 -15.99 -4.65
N VAL A 296 -5.46 -16.07 -3.58
CA VAL A 296 -4.19 -15.34 -3.45
C VAL A 296 -3.18 -15.76 -4.53
N ALA A 297 -3.24 -17.01 -5.00
CA ALA A 297 -2.35 -17.47 -6.06
C ALA A 297 -2.56 -16.73 -7.39
N ASN A 298 -3.73 -16.11 -7.56
CA ASN A 298 -4.16 -15.47 -8.80
C ASN A 298 -4.27 -13.94 -8.71
N GLN A 299 -4.48 -13.37 -7.53
CA GLN A 299 -4.47 -11.91 -7.31
C GLN A 299 -4.32 -11.56 -5.82
N PRO A 300 -4.01 -10.30 -5.46
CA PRO A 300 -4.16 -9.84 -4.08
C PRO A 300 -5.62 -9.94 -3.60
N VAL A 301 -5.81 -10.30 -2.32
CA VAL A 301 -7.13 -10.55 -1.71
C VAL A 301 -7.30 -9.66 -0.48
N SER A 302 -8.44 -8.97 -0.40
CA SER A 302 -8.82 -8.21 0.79
C SER A 302 -9.30 -9.16 1.88
N VAL A 303 -8.80 -8.98 3.10
CA VAL A 303 -9.18 -9.78 4.27
C VAL A 303 -9.35 -8.90 5.50
N ALA A 304 -10.09 -9.37 6.49
CA ALA A 304 -10.07 -8.77 7.82
C ALA A 304 -9.40 -9.66 8.86
N ILE A 305 -8.81 -9.03 9.87
CA ILE A 305 -8.12 -9.66 10.99
C ILE A 305 -8.47 -8.94 12.30
N GLU A 306 -8.20 -9.59 13.43
CA GLU A 306 -8.03 -8.90 14.73
C GLU A 306 -6.57 -8.45 14.88
N ALA A 307 -6.34 -7.13 14.81
CA ALA A 307 -5.00 -6.52 14.80
C ALA A 307 -4.68 -5.71 16.07
N SER A 308 -5.52 -5.80 17.10
CA SER A 308 -5.44 -4.92 18.27
C SER A 308 -4.50 -5.38 19.39
N GLY A 309 -3.90 -6.56 19.35
CA GLY A 309 -3.02 -7.05 20.42
C GLY A 309 -1.67 -6.31 20.51
N SER A 310 -1.09 -6.18 21.71
CA SER A 310 0.20 -5.46 21.93
C SER A 310 1.37 -6.04 21.13
N ALA A 311 1.42 -7.36 20.93
CA ALA A 311 2.44 -7.97 20.07
C ALA A 311 2.27 -7.60 18.60
N PHE A 312 1.04 -7.37 18.15
CA PHE A 312 0.75 -6.91 16.77
C PHE A 312 1.12 -5.43 16.62
N GLN A 313 0.78 -4.60 17.61
CA GLN A 313 1.16 -3.17 17.67
C GLN A 313 2.66 -2.95 17.46
N PHE A 314 3.51 -3.80 18.02
CA PHE A 314 4.97 -3.67 17.96
C PHE A 314 5.66 -4.68 17.03
N TYR A 315 4.92 -5.42 16.21
CA TYR A 315 5.51 -6.38 15.29
C TYR A 315 6.62 -5.74 14.42
N SER A 316 7.74 -6.44 14.27
CA SER A 316 8.91 -6.01 13.51
C SER A 316 9.17 -6.93 12.31
N GLU A 317 9.41 -8.20 12.58
CA GLU A 317 9.88 -9.16 11.59
C GLU A 317 9.65 -10.60 12.05
N GLY A 318 9.74 -11.54 11.12
CA GLY A 318 9.57 -12.97 11.35
C GLY A 318 8.15 -13.44 11.03
N VAL A 319 7.84 -14.70 11.29
CA VAL A 319 6.46 -15.19 11.11
C VAL A 319 5.69 -14.97 12.40
N PHE A 320 4.70 -14.09 12.35
CA PHE A 320 3.82 -13.81 13.48
C PHE A 320 2.98 -15.04 13.79
N THR A 321 3.22 -15.61 14.96
CA THR A 321 2.45 -16.71 15.59
C THR A 321 1.83 -16.25 16.92
N GLY A 322 1.70 -14.93 17.11
CA GLY A 322 1.24 -14.33 18.36
C GLY A 322 -0.21 -14.65 18.64
N ARG A 323 -0.62 -14.51 19.91
CA ARG A 323 -2.02 -14.67 20.30
C ARG A 323 -2.85 -13.49 19.80
N CYS A 324 -3.99 -13.80 19.21
CA CYS A 324 -5.05 -12.90 18.79
C CYS A 324 -6.36 -13.68 18.82
N GLY A 325 -7.47 -12.97 18.99
CA GLY A 325 -8.81 -13.53 18.89
C GLY A 325 -9.31 -13.54 17.45
N THR A 326 -10.62 -13.36 17.30
CA THR A 326 -11.34 -13.34 16.02
C THR A 326 -12.38 -12.21 15.97
N ASP A 327 -12.27 -11.22 16.86
CA ASP A 327 -13.09 -10.01 16.86
C ASP A 327 -12.52 -9.04 15.81
N LEU A 328 -12.82 -9.33 14.54
CA LEU A 328 -12.22 -8.65 13.39
C LEU A 328 -12.41 -7.13 13.50
N ASP A 329 -11.30 -6.40 13.56
CA ASP A 329 -11.30 -4.97 13.83
C ASP A 329 -10.53 -4.18 12.75
N HIS A 330 -9.82 -4.88 11.86
CA HIS A 330 -8.92 -4.28 10.88
C HIS A 330 -8.93 -5.01 9.53
N GLY A 331 -9.10 -4.26 8.44
CA GLY A 331 -8.97 -4.70 7.05
C GLY A 331 -7.52 -4.57 6.55
N VAL A 332 -7.02 -5.62 5.91
CA VAL A 332 -5.68 -5.69 5.32
C VAL A 332 -5.75 -6.45 3.98
N ALA A 333 -4.66 -6.52 3.23
CA ALA A 333 -4.65 -7.29 1.99
C ALA A 333 -3.56 -8.34 1.98
N ILE A 334 -3.91 -9.58 1.64
CA ILE A 334 -2.92 -10.63 1.39
C ILE A 334 -2.37 -10.43 -0.03
N VAL A 335 -1.07 -10.20 -0.12
CA VAL A 335 -0.35 -9.98 -1.38
C VAL A 335 0.58 -11.15 -1.73
N GLY A 336 0.47 -12.26 -1.00
CA GLY A 336 1.26 -13.44 -1.27
C GLY A 336 1.27 -14.45 -0.12
N TYR A 337 2.03 -15.51 -0.31
CA TYR A 337 2.28 -16.54 0.69
C TYR A 337 3.63 -17.21 0.42
N GLY A 338 4.17 -17.87 1.43
CA GLY A 338 5.39 -18.64 1.30
C GLY A 338 5.55 -19.66 2.41
N THR A 339 6.75 -20.22 2.46
CA THR A 339 7.22 -21.13 3.49
C THR A 339 8.66 -20.75 3.81
N THR A 340 9.01 -20.61 5.09
CA THR A 340 10.38 -20.39 5.56
C THR A 340 11.22 -21.65 5.41
N LEU A 341 12.54 -21.53 5.58
CA LEU A 341 13.47 -22.67 5.47
C LEU A 341 13.20 -23.77 6.50
N ASP A 342 12.67 -23.41 7.67
CA ASP A 342 12.27 -24.35 8.73
C ASP A 342 10.88 -24.99 8.51
N GLY A 343 10.20 -24.66 7.40
CA GLY A 343 8.89 -25.23 7.05
C GLY A 343 7.69 -24.42 7.54
N THR A 344 7.89 -23.30 8.24
CA THR A 344 6.78 -22.44 8.71
C THR A 344 6.09 -21.75 7.52
N LYS A 345 4.81 -22.05 7.32
CA LYS A 345 3.99 -21.45 6.25
C LYS A 345 3.47 -20.09 6.69
N TYR A 346 3.45 -19.13 5.78
CA TYR A 346 2.97 -17.79 6.08
C TYR A 346 2.19 -17.15 4.93
N TRP A 347 1.31 -16.20 5.28
CA TRP A 347 0.76 -15.17 4.42
C TRP A 347 1.69 -13.96 4.39
N ILE A 348 1.77 -13.25 3.26
CA ILE A 348 2.39 -11.92 3.17
C ILE A 348 1.25 -10.91 3.15
N VAL A 349 1.14 -10.10 4.19
CA VAL A 349 0.01 -9.18 4.38
C VAL A 349 0.52 -7.75 4.30
N LYS A 350 -0.07 -6.94 3.42
CA LYS A 350 0.15 -5.50 3.33
C LYS A 350 -0.77 -4.80 4.33
N ASN A 351 -0.18 -4.00 5.22
CA ASN A 351 -0.90 -3.18 6.19
C ASN A 351 -0.93 -1.70 5.72
N SER A 352 -1.67 -0.87 6.45
CA SER A 352 -1.92 0.55 6.16
C SER A 352 -1.45 1.47 7.31
N TRP A 353 -0.37 1.10 8.00
CA TRP A 353 0.18 1.87 9.13
C TRP A 353 1.54 2.50 8.82
N GLY A 354 1.83 2.71 7.54
CA GLY A 354 3.13 3.22 7.08
C GLY A 354 4.27 2.21 7.16
N GLU A 355 5.40 2.56 6.54
CA GLU A 355 6.56 1.67 6.42
C GLU A 355 7.32 1.45 7.75
N GLU A 356 7.12 2.33 8.73
CA GLU A 356 7.74 2.24 10.06
C GLU A 356 7.17 1.12 10.93
N TRP A 357 6.08 0.48 10.52
CA TRP A 357 5.51 -0.68 11.21
C TRP A 357 5.89 -1.98 10.48
N GLY A 358 6.22 -3.05 11.23
CA GLY A 358 6.53 -4.36 10.65
C GLY A 358 7.68 -4.40 9.64
N GLU A 359 7.58 -5.30 8.68
CA GLU A 359 8.58 -5.52 7.63
C GLU A 359 8.37 -4.51 6.49
N LYS A 360 8.67 -3.23 6.74
CA LYS A 360 8.39 -2.11 5.83
C LYS A 360 6.90 -2.00 5.49
N GLY A 361 6.05 -2.06 6.51
CA GLY A 361 4.59 -2.00 6.39
C GLY A 361 3.91 -3.33 6.12
N TYR A 362 4.65 -4.44 6.09
CA TYR A 362 4.13 -5.78 5.90
C TYR A 362 4.24 -6.62 7.17
N ILE A 363 3.41 -7.65 7.26
CA ILE A 363 3.53 -8.72 8.25
C ILE A 363 3.47 -10.07 7.57
N ARG A 364 4.29 -11.01 8.05
CA ARG A 364 4.16 -12.41 7.70
C ARG A 364 3.35 -13.10 8.79
N MET A 365 2.14 -13.54 8.48
CA MET A 365 1.26 -14.21 9.46
C MET A 365 1.27 -15.71 9.24
N GLU A 366 1.34 -16.51 10.30
CA GLU A 366 1.30 -17.97 10.20
C GLU A 366 0.06 -18.44 9.44
N ARG A 367 0.25 -19.40 8.54
CA ARG A 367 -0.77 -19.95 7.65
C ARG A 367 -0.92 -21.45 7.84
N GLY A 368 -2.14 -21.94 7.68
CA GLY A 368 -2.42 -23.38 7.75
C GLY A 368 -2.41 -23.88 9.18
N ILE A 369 -2.86 -23.04 10.12
CA ILE A 369 -3.03 -23.41 11.52
C ILE A 369 -4.25 -24.31 11.67
N ARG A 370 -4.38 -25.01 12.82
CA ARG A 370 -5.52 -25.91 13.07
C ARG A 370 -6.87 -25.19 13.08
N ALA A 371 -6.89 -23.92 13.49
CA ALA A 371 -8.12 -23.15 13.59
C ALA A 371 -8.59 -22.73 12.20
N LYS A 372 -9.79 -23.18 11.80
CA LYS A 372 -10.32 -22.97 10.44
C LYS A 372 -10.45 -21.50 10.04
N HIS A 373 -10.66 -20.62 11.02
CA HIS A 373 -10.72 -19.18 10.81
C HIS A 373 -9.36 -18.54 10.46
N GLY A 374 -8.27 -19.31 10.51
CA GLY A 374 -6.91 -18.81 10.32
C GLY A 374 -6.44 -17.95 11.50
N LEU A 375 -5.15 -17.64 11.54
CA LEU A 375 -4.59 -16.82 12.62
C LEU A 375 -5.25 -15.43 12.59
N CYS A 376 -5.69 -14.95 13.76
CA CYS A 376 -6.40 -13.67 13.92
C CYS A 376 -7.70 -13.53 13.11
N GLY A 377 -8.28 -14.66 12.68
CA GLY A 377 -9.50 -14.67 11.87
C GLY A 377 -9.30 -14.32 10.40
N ILE A 378 -8.07 -14.36 9.88
CA ILE A 378 -7.73 -13.95 8.49
C ILE A 378 -8.55 -14.64 7.39
N ALA A 379 -9.13 -15.81 7.65
CA ALA A 379 -9.97 -16.55 6.69
C ALA A 379 -11.48 -16.33 6.89
N MET A 380 -11.90 -15.40 7.77
CA MET A 380 -13.32 -15.21 8.13
C MET A 380 -14.07 -14.25 7.21
N GLU A 381 -13.37 -13.24 6.68
CA GLU A 381 -13.94 -12.16 5.88
C GLU A 381 -12.97 -11.81 4.74
N ALA A 382 -12.88 -12.71 3.77
CA ALA A 382 -12.01 -12.55 2.61
C ALA A 382 -12.85 -12.40 1.33
N SER A 383 -12.43 -11.49 0.46
CA SER A 383 -13.08 -11.19 -0.82
C SER A 383 -12.11 -10.53 -1.79
N TYR A 384 -12.42 -10.61 -3.08
CA TYR A 384 -11.58 -10.04 -4.12
C TYR A 384 -12.41 -9.46 -5.28
N PRO A 385 -11.94 -8.39 -5.92
CA PRO A 385 -12.59 -7.83 -7.09
C PRO A 385 -12.34 -8.69 -8.33
N ILE A 386 -13.34 -8.76 -9.21
CA ILE A 386 -13.26 -9.43 -10.52
C ILE A 386 -13.07 -8.35 -11.58
N LYS A 387 -12.09 -8.54 -12.46
CA LYS A 387 -11.87 -7.69 -13.63
C LYS A 387 -11.49 -8.53 -14.83
N SER A 388 -12.08 -8.19 -15.96
CA SER A 388 -11.87 -8.74 -17.30
C SER A 388 -11.98 -7.62 -18.36
N SER A 389 -12.73 -6.56 -18.04
CA SER A 389 -12.87 -5.38 -18.90
C SER A 389 -11.63 -4.47 -18.85
N PRO A 390 -11.23 -3.87 -20.00
CA PRO A 390 -10.18 -2.86 -20.02
C PRO A 390 -10.60 -1.60 -19.25
N ASN A 391 -9.61 -0.80 -18.84
CA ASN A 391 -9.89 0.48 -18.19
C ASN A 391 -10.59 1.47 -19.12
N PRO A 392 -11.40 2.41 -18.58
CA PRO A 392 -12.01 3.46 -19.37
C PRO A 392 -10.96 4.24 -20.16
N THR A 393 -11.17 4.39 -21.47
CA THR A 393 -10.38 5.32 -22.28
C THR A 393 -10.90 6.73 -22.01
N LYS A 394 -10.02 7.68 -21.66
CA LYS A 394 -10.36 9.11 -21.69
C LYS A 394 -10.87 9.43 -23.09
N LYS A 395 -12.18 9.58 -23.28
CA LYS A 395 -12.71 10.11 -24.54
C LYS A 395 -12.14 11.51 -24.66
N ALA A 396 -11.30 11.75 -25.66
CA ALA A 396 -11.01 13.11 -26.09
C ALA A 396 -12.37 13.77 -26.30
N SER A 397 -12.61 14.92 -25.65
CA SER A 397 -13.79 15.71 -25.94
C SER A 397 -13.81 15.90 -27.45
N SER A 398 -14.86 15.36 -28.10
CA SER A 398 -15.12 15.72 -29.48
C SER A 398 -15.26 17.23 -29.47
N SER A 399 -14.36 17.91 -30.18
CA SER A 399 -14.60 19.26 -30.65
C SER A 399 -16.05 19.30 -31.12
N LYS A 400 -16.86 20.13 -30.46
CA LYS A 400 -18.13 20.53 -31.05
C LYS A 400 -17.75 21.19 -32.36
N ASP A 401 -17.98 20.47 -33.45
CA ASP A 401 -17.97 21.06 -34.77
C ASP A 401 -18.99 22.19 -34.72
N GLU A 402 -18.48 23.42 -34.85
CA GLU A 402 -19.26 24.56 -35.30
C GLU A 402 -19.95 24.16 -36.59
N LEU A 403 -21.28 24.28 -36.62
CA LEU A 403 -22.07 24.55 -37.82
C LEU A 403 -23.38 25.23 -37.42
#